data_AF-A0A0M3IFU7-F1
#
_entry.id   AF-A0A0M3IFU7-F1
#
_cell.length_a   1.000
_cell.length_b   1.000
_cell.length_c   1.000
_cell.angle_alpha   90.00
_cell.angle_beta   90.00
_cell.angle_gamma   90.00
#
_symmetry.space_group_name_H-M   'P 1'
#
loop_
_entity.id
_entity.type
_entity.pdbx_description
1 polymer ?
#
loop_
_entity_poly.entity_id
_entity_poly.type
_entity_poly.pdbx_seq_one_letter_code
_entity_poly.pdbx_strand_id
1 'polypeptide(L)'
;YLIYSSVLTPTPSPNSSQICHKVVRFDAISIAEECSVCGDVADGYHYGVLSCRGCNAFFRRAITYGLTFTCRRDGNCRVDKNARCACRACRLKKCEKADARCACRACRLKKCEKVGMDRRAVQPRRDSGNDHNKTESDSSLSESAKSSAQPSPSDDFLASPQSSFQALTVKDEDASPSSSVETHVIQGLITKLVEDYRLQRRKRRMMLCNNVEEMLCDELEVQLKRPAEGADFASVFKVQMVLMFEWAQKLNEFRTIKSAEDKSKILRSFAIRYLLLDNVFHSIELGVRDKIVLVNNAFITPGHIPHFYPGESADSRTVKLMMYGENSFRLIEELIAPMIDMQFSVGEMMALRLIVFWNPGGVTLETFTNEIVQNASDMAIRELNSWYIQQNFDNVDTRLSSLLLLLPSLANHTEALLEMVKLIPSFGVMDEWDSAFRDILSL
;
A
#
# COMPACT_ATOMS: atom_id res chain seq x y z
N TYR A 1 49.49 -23.78 24.44
CA TYR A 1 49.27 -24.54 25.67
C TYR A 1 47.82 -24.35 26.12
N LEU A 2 47.06 -25.44 26.06
CA LEU A 2 45.69 -25.64 26.60
C LEU A 2 45.74 -25.61 28.15
N ILE A 3 44.67 -25.32 28.91
CA ILE A 3 43.63 -26.24 29.46
C ILE A 3 42.77 -25.35 30.42
N TYR A 4 41.44 -25.18 30.32
CA TYR A 4 40.26 -26.03 30.65
C TYR A 4 39.71 -25.91 32.09
N SER A 5 38.41 -25.58 32.23
CA SER A 5 37.36 -26.06 33.18
C SER A 5 36.25 -24.99 33.33
N SER A 6 34.95 -25.25 33.47
CA SER A 6 34.12 -26.47 33.44
C SER A 6 32.63 -26.05 33.47
N VAL A 7 31.78 -26.91 32.94
CA VAL A 7 30.33 -26.76 32.71
C VAL A 7 29.52 -27.19 33.94
N LEU A 8 28.41 -26.50 34.24
CA LEU A 8 27.32 -27.01 35.08
C LEU A 8 25.98 -26.86 34.35
N THR A 9 25.24 -27.96 34.29
CA THR A 9 23.87 -28.10 33.77
C THR A 9 22.84 -28.07 34.90
N PRO A 10 21.58 -27.68 34.63
CA PRO A 10 20.45 -28.22 35.39
C PRO A 10 19.37 -28.87 34.51
N THR A 11 18.75 -29.89 35.11
CA THR A 11 17.71 -30.83 34.64
C THR A 11 16.31 -30.21 34.48
N PRO A 12 15.39 -30.77 33.64
CA PRO A 12 14.00 -30.32 33.56
C PRO A 12 12.96 -31.30 34.14
N SER A 13 11.92 -30.79 34.80
CA SER A 13 10.57 -31.41 34.93
C SER A 13 9.52 -30.35 35.36
N PRO A 14 8.19 -30.59 35.30
CA PRO A 14 7.34 -30.12 34.20
C PRO A 14 6.14 -29.24 34.62
N ASN A 15 5.46 -28.69 33.60
CA ASN A 15 4.11 -28.08 33.60
C ASN A 15 3.94 -26.64 34.12
N SER A 16 3.95 -25.68 33.19
CA SER A 16 2.77 -24.83 32.96
C SER A 16 2.81 -24.24 31.55
N SER A 17 1.62 -24.13 30.97
CA SER A 17 1.27 -23.80 29.59
C SER A 17 1.92 -22.52 29.04
N GLN A 18 2.83 -22.69 28.08
CA GLN A 18 3.36 -21.62 27.24
C GLN A 18 3.04 -21.86 25.76
N ILE A 19 2.52 -20.80 25.18
CA ILE A 19 2.07 -20.63 23.80
C ILE A 19 3.22 -20.96 22.84
N CYS A 20 2.97 -21.90 21.92
CA CYS A 20 3.96 -22.34 20.94
C CYS A 20 4.11 -21.31 19.82
N HIS A 21 5.00 -20.32 20.00
CA HIS A 21 5.69 -19.65 18.90
C HIS A 21 6.73 -20.63 18.34
N LYS A 22 6.37 -21.42 17.33
CA LYS A 22 7.38 -22.12 16.53
C LYS A 22 7.98 -21.13 15.54
N VAL A 23 9.09 -20.54 15.95
CA VAL A 23 10.08 -19.91 15.07
C VAL A 23 10.49 -20.95 14.03
N VAL A 24 10.05 -20.79 12.78
CA VAL A 24 10.61 -21.53 11.65
C VAL A 24 11.86 -20.77 11.22
N ARG A 25 13.03 -21.25 11.67
CA ARG A 25 14.31 -20.86 11.08
C ARG A 25 14.32 -21.33 9.62
N PHE A 26 14.47 -20.42 8.67
CA PHE A 26 14.79 -20.75 7.29
C PHE A 26 16.30 -20.64 7.09
N ASP A 27 16.98 -21.76 7.26
CA ASP A 27 18.32 -21.94 6.70
C ASP A 27 18.18 -22.08 5.17
N ALA A 28 18.96 -21.30 4.43
CA ALA A 28 19.01 -21.35 2.98
C ALA A 28 19.68 -22.66 2.51
N ILE A 29 18.87 -23.65 2.11
CA ILE A 29 19.29 -24.78 1.25
C ILE A 29 18.16 -25.11 0.27
N SER A 30 18.50 -25.16 -1.01
CA SER A 30 17.67 -25.54 -2.15
C SER A 30 17.07 -26.94 -2.04
N ILE A 31 15.85 -27.06 -1.49
CA ILE A 31 15.02 -28.27 -1.60
C ILE A 31 13.66 -27.84 -2.10
N ALA A 32 13.24 -28.36 -3.27
CA ALA A 32 11.88 -28.17 -3.77
C ALA A 32 10.90 -28.82 -2.78
N GLU A 33 10.16 -28.01 -2.03
CA GLU A 33 9.24 -28.53 -1.02
C GLU A 33 8.10 -29.33 -1.67
N GLU A 34 7.67 -30.42 -1.02
CA GLU A 34 6.67 -31.35 -1.57
C GLU A 34 5.24 -31.01 -1.14
N CYS A 35 4.28 -31.23 -2.04
CA CYS A 35 2.86 -31.05 -1.79
C CYS A 35 2.38 -31.98 -0.68
N SER A 36 1.83 -31.41 0.40
CA SER A 36 1.30 -32.14 1.56
C SER A 36 0.14 -33.11 1.24
N VAL A 37 -0.45 -33.03 0.03
CA VAL A 37 -1.54 -33.91 -0.42
C VAL A 37 -1.02 -35.06 -1.28
N CYS A 38 -0.13 -34.80 -2.24
CA CYS A 38 0.25 -35.80 -3.25
C CYS A 38 1.76 -35.96 -3.47
N GLY A 39 2.61 -35.24 -2.74
CA GLY A 39 4.06 -35.32 -2.88
C GLY A 39 4.63 -34.81 -4.20
N ASP A 40 3.80 -34.22 -5.08
CA ASP A 40 4.28 -33.47 -6.25
C ASP A 40 4.95 -32.16 -5.81
N VAL A 41 5.75 -31.55 -6.67
CA VAL A 41 6.42 -30.28 -6.35
C VAL A 41 5.38 -29.24 -5.95
N ALA A 42 5.50 -28.70 -4.74
CA ALA A 42 4.63 -27.64 -4.27
C ALA A 42 4.97 -26.34 -4.99
N ASP A 43 3.94 -25.55 -5.30
CA ASP A 43 4.11 -24.23 -5.91
C ASP A 43 3.67 -23.10 -4.96
N GLY A 44 3.46 -23.43 -3.68
CA GLY A 44 3.13 -22.51 -2.62
C GLY A 44 2.05 -23.03 -1.66
N TYR A 45 1.66 -22.17 -0.72
CA TYR A 45 0.55 -22.45 0.20
C TYR A 45 -0.78 -22.08 -0.46
N HIS A 46 -1.66 -23.06 -0.62
CA HIS A 46 -3.03 -22.86 -1.14
C HIS A 46 -4.02 -23.27 -0.06
N TYR A 47 -4.95 -22.37 0.28
CA TYR A 47 -5.89 -22.57 1.39
C TYR A 47 -5.21 -22.90 2.72
N GLY A 48 -4.00 -22.37 2.96
CA GLY A 48 -3.24 -22.62 4.19
C GLY A 48 -2.43 -23.92 4.20
N VAL A 49 -2.37 -24.64 3.08
CA VAL A 49 -1.61 -25.90 2.95
C VAL A 49 -0.61 -25.81 1.81
N LEU A 50 0.66 -26.12 2.09
CA LEU A 50 1.69 -26.29 1.06
C LEU A 50 1.27 -27.37 0.05
N SER A 51 0.94 -26.97 -1.17
CA SER A 51 0.38 -27.87 -2.17
C SER A 51 0.77 -27.49 -3.60
N CYS A 52 0.62 -28.44 -4.51
CA CYS A 52 0.84 -28.22 -5.95
C CYS A 52 -0.43 -27.68 -6.63
N ARG A 53 -0.27 -27.04 -7.80
CA ARG A 53 -1.36 -26.61 -8.72
C ARG A 53 -2.50 -27.61 -8.87
N GLY A 54 -2.16 -28.88 -9.06
CA GLY A 54 -3.14 -29.94 -9.31
C GLY A 54 -4.08 -30.18 -8.12
N CYS A 55 -3.57 -30.10 -6.89
CA CYS A 55 -4.36 -30.30 -5.66
C CYS A 55 -5.13 -29.04 -5.28
N ASN A 56 -4.56 -27.85 -5.48
CA ASN A 56 -5.26 -26.57 -5.34
C ASN A 56 -6.50 -26.52 -6.24
N ALA A 57 -6.32 -26.69 -7.56
CA ALA A 57 -7.43 -26.61 -8.51
C ALA A 57 -8.48 -27.71 -8.32
N PHE A 58 -8.08 -28.89 -7.81
CA PHE A 58 -9.01 -29.94 -7.44
C PHE A 58 -9.87 -29.55 -6.23
N PHE A 59 -9.24 -29.06 -5.15
CA PHE A 59 -9.92 -28.66 -3.93
C PHE A 59 -10.88 -27.48 -4.16
N ARG A 60 -10.43 -26.45 -4.89
CA ARG A 60 -11.28 -25.31 -5.26
C ARG A 60 -12.58 -25.75 -5.95
N ARG A 61 -12.47 -26.60 -6.97
CA ARG A 61 -13.65 -27.10 -7.71
C ARG A 61 -14.56 -27.96 -6.83
N ALA A 62 -13.98 -28.82 -6.00
CA ALA A 62 -14.76 -29.67 -5.10
C ALA A 62 -15.60 -28.83 -4.12
N ILE A 63 -15.00 -27.78 -3.52
CA ILE A 63 -15.70 -26.91 -2.57
C ILE A 63 -16.66 -25.94 -3.26
N THR A 64 -16.23 -25.26 -4.32
CA THR A 64 -17.07 -24.27 -5.03
C THR A 64 -18.34 -24.89 -5.59
N TYR A 65 -18.25 -26.09 -6.15
CA TYR A 65 -19.40 -26.78 -6.74
C TYR A 65 -20.07 -27.79 -5.80
N GLY A 66 -19.65 -27.87 -4.53
CA GLY A 66 -20.24 -28.80 -3.55
C GLY A 66 -20.17 -30.27 -4.00
N LEU A 67 -19.06 -30.69 -4.64
CA LEU A 67 -18.95 -32.02 -5.22
C LEU A 67 -18.75 -33.08 -4.13
N THR A 68 -19.64 -34.06 -4.09
CA THR A 68 -19.51 -35.26 -3.25
C THR A 68 -18.90 -36.41 -4.07
N PHE A 69 -17.87 -37.06 -3.52
CA PHE A 69 -17.21 -38.20 -4.15
C PHE A 69 -17.31 -39.44 -3.27
N THR A 70 -17.67 -40.59 -3.85
CA THR A 70 -17.71 -41.88 -3.16
C THR A 70 -16.48 -42.71 -3.50
N CYS A 71 -15.82 -43.27 -2.48
CA CYS A 71 -14.72 -44.21 -2.70
C CYS A 71 -15.29 -45.58 -3.09
N ARG A 72 -14.71 -46.25 -4.10
CA ARG A 72 -15.08 -47.62 -4.52
C ARG A 72 -14.29 -48.73 -3.81
N ARG A 73 -13.54 -48.36 -2.77
CA ARG A 73 -12.70 -49.23 -1.92
C ARG A 73 -12.91 -48.80 -0.47
N ASP A 74 -11.98 -49.10 0.44
CA ASP A 74 -12.10 -48.85 1.88
C ASP A 74 -11.82 -47.41 2.34
N GLY A 75 -11.83 -46.42 1.43
CA GLY A 75 -11.63 -45.00 1.80
C GLY A 75 -10.21 -44.62 2.24
N ASN A 76 -9.21 -45.46 1.93
CA ASN A 76 -7.78 -45.29 2.25
C ASN A 76 -6.85 -45.40 1.02
N CYS A 77 -7.33 -45.04 -0.17
CA CYS A 77 -6.50 -45.06 -1.39
C CYS A 77 -5.25 -44.18 -1.26
N ARG A 78 -4.10 -44.69 -1.71
CA ARG A 78 -2.84 -43.93 -1.82
C ARG A 78 -3.01 -42.75 -2.79
N VAL A 79 -2.60 -41.56 -2.34
CA VAL A 79 -2.64 -40.31 -3.11
C VAL A 79 -1.21 -39.80 -3.25
N ASP A 80 -0.63 -39.99 -4.43
CA ASP A 80 0.69 -39.50 -4.84
C ASP A 80 0.61 -38.82 -6.21
N LYS A 81 1.72 -38.26 -6.71
CA LYS A 81 1.78 -37.52 -7.99
C LYS A 81 1.15 -38.28 -9.16
N ASN A 82 1.39 -39.59 -9.23
CA ASN A 82 1.02 -40.43 -10.37
C ASN A 82 -0.39 -41.03 -10.23
N ALA A 83 -0.85 -41.26 -8.99
CA ALA A 83 -2.13 -41.91 -8.71
C ALA A 83 -3.19 -40.98 -8.08
N ARG A 84 -2.91 -39.69 -7.87
CA ARG A 84 -3.86 -38.73 -7.26
C ARG A 84 -5.20 -38.61 -7.99
N CYS A 85 -5.27 -38.95 -9.27
CA CYS A 85 -6.52 -38.93 -10.03
C CYS A 85 -7.35 -40.22 -9.91
N ALA A 86 -6.80 -41.29 -9.35
CA ALA A 86 -7.46 -42.61 -9.27
C ALA A 86 -8.64 -42.65 -8.29
N CYS A 87 -8.61 -41.85 -7.21
CA CYS A 87 -9.69 -41.78 -6.24
C CYS A 87 -9.93 -40.34 -5.76
N ARG A 88 -10.95 -39.69 -6.33
CA ARG A 88 -11.33 -38.31 -5.98
C ARG A 88 -11.81 -38.19 -4.52
N ALA A 89 -12.48 -39.22 -4.00
CA ALA A 89 -12.94 -39.26 -2.61
C ALA A 89 -11.79 -39.23 -1.60
N CYS A 90 -10.79 -40.12 -1.75
CA CYS A 90 -9.63 -40.15 -0.86
C CYS A 90 -8.73 -38.92 -1.04
N ARG A 91 -8.64 -38.38 -2.25
CA ARG A 91 -7.92 -37.12 -2.51
C ARG A 91 -8.56 -35.95 -1.79
N LEU A 92 -9.88 -35.79 -1.85
CA LEU A 92 -10.60 -34.72 -1.15
C LEU A 92 -10.46 -34.87 0.37
N LYS A 93 -10.65 -36.08 0.89
CA LYS A 93 -10.42 -36.39 2.31
C LYS A 93 -9.00 -36.04 2.78
N LYS A 94 -7.99 -36.23 1.93
CA LYS A 94 -6.60 -35.86 2.23
C LYS A 94 -6.36 -34.35 2.14
N CYS A 95 -7.01 -33.64 1.22
CA CYS A 95 -7.02 -32.17 1.18
C CYS A 95 -7.63 -31.59 2.46
N GLU A 96 -8.79 -32.08 2.89
CA GLU A 96 -9.48 -31.61 4.11
C GLU A 96 -8.67 -31.88 5.38
N LYS A 97 -8.02 -33.05 5.47
CA LYS A 97 -7.12 -33.37 6.59
C LYS A 97 -5.85 -32.50 6.59
N ALA A 98 -5.35 -32.13 5.42
CA ALA A 98 -4.21 -31.23 5.33
C ALA A 98 -4.59 -29.80 5.72
N ASP A 99 -5.80 -29.35 5.34
CA ASP A 99 -6.40 -28.04 5.65
C ASP A 99 -6.71 -27.88 7.15
N ALA A 100 -7.08 -28.97 7.86
CA ALA A 100 -7.34 -28.95 9.30
C ALA A 100 -6.15 -28.56 10.21
N ARG A 101 -4.95 -28.30 9.65
CA ARG A 101 -3.76 -27.90 10.40
C ARG A 101 -3.45 -26.39 10.34
N CYS A 102 -4.22 -25.57 9.63
CA CYS A 102 -4.03 -24.10 9.64
C CYS A 102 -5.33 -23.35 9.27
N ALA A 103 -5.67 -22.28 9.98
CA ALA A 103 -6.98 -21.61 9.89
C ALA A 103 -7.13 -20.71 8.64
N CYS A 104 -7.88 -21.14 7.63
CA CYS A 104 -8.14 -20.38 6.40
C CYS A 104 -9.54 -19.71 6.33
N ARG A 105 -9.76 -18.83 5.33
CA ARG A 105 -11.00 -18.03 5.11
C ARG A 105 -12.27 -18.89 4.95
N ALA A 106 -12.15 -20.12 4.44
CA ALA A 106 -13.26 -21.07 4.33
C ALA A 106 -13.69 -21.61 5.71
N CYS A 107 -12.77 -21.74 6.66
CA CYS A 107 -13.07 -22.09 8.06
C CYS A 107 -13.77 -20.94 8.80
N ARG A 108 -13.50 -19.68 8.41
CA ARG A 108 -14.22 -18.49 8.92
C ARG A 108 -15.68 -18.49 8.48
N LEU A 109 -15.95 -18.79 7.21
CA LEU A 109 -17.31 -18.90 6.67
C LEU A 109 -18.14 -19.99 7.37
N LYS A 110 -17.54 -21.19 7.59
CA LYS A 110 -18.19 -22.27 8.36
C LYS A 110 -18.46 -21.90 9.82
N LYS A 111 -17.66 -21.00 10.42
CA LYS A 111 -17.89 -20.50 11.79
C LYS A 111 -18.99 -19.43 11.81
N CYS A 112 -19.04 -18.55 10.80
CA CYS A 112 -20.09 -17.55 10.60
C CYS A 112 -21.48 -18.20 10.39
N GLU A 113 -21.56 -19.26 9.58
CA GLU A 113 -22.80 -20.03 9.40
C GLU A 113 -23.27 -20.67 10.72
N LYS A 114 -22.34 -21.16 11.56
CA LYS A 114 -22.67 -21.75 12.88
C LYS A 114 -23.19 -20.75 13.92
N VAL A 115 -22.86 -19.46 13.78
CA VAL A 115 -23.36 -18.40 14.67
C VAL A 115 -24.59 -17.68 14.09
N GLY A 116 -25.18 -18.23 13.02
CA GLY A 116 -26.45 -17.76 12.45
C GLY A 116 -26.34 -16.71 11.35
N MET A 117 -25.16 -16.49 10.74
CA MET A 117 -25.03 -15.59 9.60
C MET A 117 -25.50 -16.24 8.30
N ASP A 118 -26.39 -15.56 7.57
CA ASP A 118 -26.96 -16.06 6.31
C ASP A 118 -26.06 -15.74 5.11
N ARG A 119 -25.61 -16.78 4.42
CA ARG A 119 -24.82 -16.71 3.18
C ARG A 119 -25.58 -16.02 2.04
N ARG A 120 -26.91 -15.97 2.07
CA ARG A 120 -27.76 -15.32 1.05
C ARG A 120 -27.78 -13.79 1.17
N ALA A 121 -27.40 -13.23 2.33
CA ALA A 121 -27.26 -11.80 2.52
C ALA A 121 -26.01 -11.23 1.82
N VAL A 122 -25.11 -12.10 1.36
CA VAL A 122 -23.94 -11.73 0.55
C VAL A 122 -24.33 -11.78 -0.92
N GLN A 123 -24.41 -10.60 -1.56
CA GLN A 123 -24.77 -10.50 -2.98
C GLN A 123 -23.77 -11.27 -3.87
N PRO A 124 -24.24 -12.24 -4.67
CA PRO A 124 -23.39 -12.93 -5.63
C PRO A 124 -23.51 -12.24 -7.00
N ARG A 125 -22.39 -11.71 -7.49
CA ARG A 125 -22.10 -11.19 -8.85
C ARG A 125 -22.23 -9.67 -9.04
N ARG A 126 -21.07 -9.04 -9.30
CA ARG A 126 -20.98 -7.88 -10.21
C ARG A 126 -20.22 -8.18 -11.52
N ASP A 127 -19.68 -9.39 -11.69
CA ASP A 127 -18.95 -9.75 -12.91
C ASP A 127 -19.66 -10.87 -13.68
N SER A 128 -20.52 -10.48 -14.63
CA SER A 128 -20.92 -11.32 -15.78
C SER A 128 -21.53 -10.44 -16.89
N GLY A 129 -20.69 -10.09 -17.86
CA GLY A 129 -21.05 -9.58 -19.18
C GLY A 129 -19.75 -9.27 -19.93
N ASN A 130 -19.44 -9.76 -21.11
CA ASN A 130 -20.14 -10.60 -22.08
C ASN A 130 -19.04 -11.14 -23.00
N ASP A 131 -18.91 -12.46 -23.17
CA ASP A 131 -17.96 -13.03 -24.14
C ASP A 131 -18.66 -14.17 -24.90
N HIS A 132 -19.36 -13.82 -25.97
CA HIS A 132 -19.82 -14.77 -26.99
C HIS A 132 -19.96 -14.10 -28.36
N ASN A 133 -19.09 -14.50 -29.29
CA ASN A 133 -19.26 -14.48 -30.75
C ASN A 133 -18.09 -15.31 -31.33
N LYS A 134 -18.17 -16.27 -32.27
CA LYS A 134 -19.08 -16.64 -33.38
C LYS A 134 -19.00 -18.19 -33.55
N THR A 135 -19.86 -18.93 -34.27
CA THR A 135 -20.13 -18.85 -35.72
C THR A 135 -21.37 -19.67 -36.14
N GLU A 136 -22.10 -19.08 -37.12
CA GLU A 136 -22.77 -19.65 -38.32
C GLU A 136 -23.79 -20.81 -38.21
N SER A 137 -25.05 -20.57 -38.63
CA SER A 137 -25.52 -20.77 -40.01
C SER A 137 -27.06 -20.72 -40.15
N ASP A 138 -27.49 -20.11 -41.26
CA ASP A 138 -28.71 -20.29 -42.07
C ASP A 138 -30.15 -19.92 -41.64
N SER A 139 -30.73 -19.12 -42.55
CA SER A 139 -32.08 -19.22 -43.16
C SER A 139 -33.15 -18.15 -42.86
N SER A 140 -33.24 -17.21 -43.82
CA SER A 140 -34.44 -16.87 -44.62
C SER A 140 -35.52 -15.86 -44.14
N LEU A 141 -35.87 -14.99 -45.11
CA LEU A 141 -37.11 -14.21 -45.35
C LEU A 141 -37.27 -12.85 -44.63
N SER A 142 -37.08 -11.73 -45.36
CA SER A 142 -38.09 -10.85 -46.03
C SER A 142 -38.54 -9.72 -45.09
N GLU A 143 -38.72 -8.44 -45.42
CA GLU A 143 -38.93 -7.71 -46.68
C GLU A 143 -38.84 -6.19 -46.36
N SER A 144 -38.44 -5.37 -47.35
CA SER A 144 -38.86 -3.95 -47.57
C SER A 144 -38.49 -2.86 -46.53
N ALA A 145 -38.07 -1.63 -46.86
CA ALA A 145 -37.87 -0.90 -48.10
C ALA A 145 -37.13 0.45 -47.81
N LYS A 146 -36.35 0.91 -48.80
CA LYS A 146 -36.14 2.31 -49.30
C LYS A 146 -35.79 3.42 -48.26
N SER A 147 -34.82 4.33 -48.43
CA SER A 147 -34.25 4.96 -49.63
C SER A 147 -33.03 5.85 -49.27
N SER A 148 -31.98 5.82 -50.11
CA SER A 148 -31.16 6.93 -50.69
C SER A 148 -31.18 8.32 -50.02
N ALA A 149 -30.12 9.14 -49.98
CA ALA A 149 -28.80 9.19 -50.64
C ALA A 149 -27.94 10.30 -49.99
N GLN A 150 -26.61 10.23 -50.10
CA GLN A 150 -25.73 11.41 -50.06
C GLN A 150 -25.70 12.11 -51.45
N PRO A 151 -25.14 13.33 -51.60
CA PRO A 151 -23.68 13.46 -51.75
C PRO A 151 -23.07 14.75 -51.15
N SER A 152 -21.77 14.69 -50.89
CA SER A 152 -20.80 15.81 -50.77
C SER A 152 -20.43 16.35 -52.18
N PRO A 153 -19.37 17.15 -52.43
CA PRO A 153 -18.48 18.00 -51.60
C PRO A 153 -18.24 19.41 -52.22
N SER A 154 -17.50 20.28 -51.52
CA SER A 154 -16.53 21.18 -52.18
C SER A 154 -15.46 21.64 -51.20
N ASP A 155 -14.21 21.41 -51.61
CA ASP A 155 -12.96 21.84 -50.99
C ASP A 155 -12.85 23.36 -50.87
N ASP A 156 -12.16 23.86 -49.84
CA ASP A 156 -11.14 24.88 -50.08
C ASP A 156 -10.07 24.95 -48.98
N PHE A 157 -8.92 25.37 -49.45
CA PHE A 157 -7.54 25.28 -48.97
C PHE A 157 -7.21 26.11 -47.69
N LEU A 158 -6.18 25.65 -46.95
CA LEU A 158 -5.17 26.39 -46.17
C LEU A 158 -5.21 26.47 -44.62
N ALA A 159 -4.10 25.95 -44.07
CA ALA A 159 -3.26 26.52 -43.02
C ALA A 159 -3.79 26.60 -41.57
N SER A 160 -3.13 25.84 -40.70
CA SER A 160 -3.06 26.12 -39.26
C SER A 160 -2.59 27.55 -39.00
N PRO A 161 -3.12 28.19 -37.95
CA PRO A 161 -2.26 28.92 -37.06
C PRO A 161 -2.46 28.58 -35.59
N GLN A 162 -1.30 28.61 -34.95
CA GLN A 162 -0.97 28.61 -33.54
C GLN A 162 -1.92 29.40 -32.62
N SER A 163 -2.07 28.88 -31.40
CA SER A 163 -2.03 29.60 -30.12
C SER A 163 -2.70 30.98 -30.08
N SER A 164 -3.85 31.05 -29.43
CA SER A 164 -4.30 32.28 -28.77
C SER A 164 -4.96 31.92 -27.44
N PHE A 165 -4.16 31.97 -26.38
CA PHE A 165 -4.65 32.14 -25.01
C PHE A 165 -5.40 33.47 -24.94
N GLN A 166 -6.70 33.41 -24.68
CA GLN A 166 -7.46 34.60 -24.29
C GLN A 166 -7.80 34.46 -22.80
N ALA A 167 -7.11 35.29 -22.01
CA ALA A 167 -7.33 35.43 -20.58
C ALA A 167 -8.73 36.00 -20.34
N LEU A 168 -9.61 35.22 -19.72
CA LEU A 168 -10.88 35.69 -19.19
C LEU A 168 -10.63 36.41 -17.88
N THR A 169 -10.75 37.73 -17.93
CA THR A 169 -10.87 38.60 -16.76
C THR A 169 -12.30 38.46 -16.23
N VAL A 170 -12.45 37.93 -15.01
CA VAL A 170 -13.72 37.97 -14.28
C VAL A 170 -13.77 39.30 -13.54
N LYS A 171 -14.81 40.09 -13.81
CA LYS A 171 -15.12 41.33 -13.09
C LYS A 171 -15.85 40.98 -11.79
N ASP A 172 -15.38 41.54 -10.70
CA ASP A 172 -16.07 41.61 -9.41
C ASP A 172 -17.30 42.54 -9.52
N GLU A 173 -18.47 42.07 -9.07
CA GLU A 173 -19.61 42.91 -8.71
C GLU A 173 -20.13 42.51 -7.32
N ASP A 174 -19.81 43.39 -6.37
CA ASP A 174 -20.51 43.80 -5.15
C ASP A 174 -21.59 42.90 -4.51
N ALA A 175 -21.27 42.41 -3.30
CA ALA A 175 -22.27 42.16 -2.25
C ALA A 175 -21.78 42.79 -0.93
N SER A 176 -22.56 43.73 -0.40
CA SER A 176 -22.27 44.52 0.80
C SER A 176 -22.23 43.68 2.10
N PRO A 177 -21.54 44.15 3.16
CA PRO A 177 -21.22 43.34 4.33
C PRO A 177 -22.35 43.40 5.37
N SER A 178 -23.00 42.27 5.65
CA SER A 178 -23.69 42.09 6.93
C SER A 178 -22.66 41.70 7.98
N SER A 179 -22.40 42.60 8.91
CA SER A 179 -21.50 42.42 10.05
C SER A 179 -22.01 41.34 11.01
N SER A 180 -21.62 40.09 10.79
CA SER A 180 -21.44 39.16 11.89
C SER A 180 -20.00 39.30 12.35
N VAL A 181 -19.82 39.71 13.61
CA VAL A 181 -18.53 39.65 14.30
C VAL A 181 -18.14 38.17 14.39
N GLU A 182 -17.47 37.66 13.35
CA GLU A 182 -16.74 36.41 13.46
C GLU A 182 -15.63 36.67 14.46
N THR A 183 -15.80 36.09 15.64
CA THR A 183 -14.71 35.95 16.58
C THR A 183 -13.70 35.05 15.87
N HIS A 184 -12.70 35.63 15.21
CA HIS A 184 -11.61 34.87 14.62
C HIS A 184 -10.90 34.14 15.76
N VAL A 185 -11.35 32.91 16.03
CA VAL A 185 -10.59 31.94 16.80
C VAL A 185 -9.28 31.80 16.03
N ILE A 186 -8.16 32.14 16.66
CA ILE A 186 -6.84 31.90 16.08
C ILE A 186 -6.74 30.38 15.93
N GLN A 187 -7.03 29.88 14.73
CA GLN A 187 -7.03 28.47 14.44
C GLN A 187 -5.57 27.98 14.45
N GLY A 188 -5.26 27.01 15.33
CA GLY A 188 -3.91 26.45 15.46
C GLY A 188 -3.39 25.89 14.14
N LEU A 189 -2.07 25.92 13.94
CA LEU A 189 -1.42 25.52 12.68
C LEU A 189 -1.79 24.09 12.31
N ILE A 190 -1.76 23.15 13.26
CA ILE A 190 -2.13 21.75 13.00
C ILE A 190 -3.56 21.64 12.49
N THR A 191 -4.52 22.40 13.04
CA THR A 191 -5.90 22.30 12.58
C THR A 191 -6.03 22.73 11.12
N LYS A 192 -5.36 23.82 10.74
CA LYS A 192 -5.31 24.25 9.34
C LYS A 192 -4.66 23.19 8.45
N LEU A 193 -3.59 22.56 8.91
CA LEU A 193 -2.92 21.48 8.17
C LEU A 193 -3.80 20.23 8.00
N VAL A 194 -4.64 19.92 8.99
CA VAL A 194 -5.63 18.82 8.91
C VAL A 194 -6.68 19.09 7.82
N GLU A 195 -7.15 20.33 7.71
CA GLU A 195 -8.08 20.72 6.62
C GLU A 195 -7.40 20.63 5.25
N ASP A 196 -6.19 21.17 5.14
CA ASP A 196 -5.38 21.13 3.94
C ASP A 196 -5.06 19.69 3.49
N TYR A 197 -4.85 18.77 4.46
CA TYR A 197 -4.56 17.37 4.19
C TYR A 197 -5.67 16.70 3.37
N ARG A 198 -6.94 16.97 3.70
CA ARG A 198 -8.09 16.39 2.96
C ARG A 198 -8.08 16.82 1.50
N LEU A 199 -7.80 18.10 1.25
CA LEU A 199 -7.69 18.63 -0.11
C LEU A 199 -6.49 18.01 -0.86
N GLN A 200 -5.32 17.90 -0.21
CA GLN A 200 -4.16 17.24 -0.80
C GLN A 200 -4.42 15.77 -1.11
N ARG A 201 -5.10 15.04 -0.22
CA ARG A 201 -5.50 13.64 -0.44
C ARG A 201 -6.37 13.50 -1.69
N ARG A 202 -7.36 14.39 -1.87
CA ARG A 202 -8.20 14.43 -3.08
C ARG A 202 -7.39 14.74 -4.34
N LYS A 203 -6.52 15.75 -4.31
CA LYS A 203 -5.61 16.10 -5.42
C LYS A 203 -4.72 14.92 -5.81
N ARG A 204 -4.07 14.30 -4.82
CA ARG A 204 -3.20 13.12 -4.98
C ARG A 204 -3.92 11.98 -5.67
N ARG A 205 -5.14 11.68 -5.22
CA ARG A 205 -6.00 10.65 -5.83
C ARG A 205 -6.24 10.95 -7.31
N MET A 206 -6.65 12.17 -7.65
CA MET A 206 -6.91 12.56 -9.04
C MET A 206 -5.67 12.44 -9.93
N MET A 207 -4.48 12.75 -9.40
CA MET A 207 -3.20 12.64 -10.13
C MET A 207 -2.71 11.19 -10.31
N LEU A 208 -3.21 10.23 -9.52
CA LEU A 208 -2.80 8.82 -9.53
C LEU A 208 -3.88 7.88 -10.12
N CYS A 209 -4.99 8.41 -10.59
CA CYS A 209 -6.00 7.64 -11.30
C CYS A 209 -5.49 7.19 -12.68
N ASN A 210 -5.81 5.96 -13.07
CA ASN A 210 -5.42 5.44 -14.38
C ASN A 210 -6.38 5.88 -15.51
N ASN A 211 -7.61 6.24 -15.16
CA ASN A 211 -8.65 6.64 -16.10
C ASN A 211 -9.68 7.57 -15.43
N VAL A 212 -10.56 8.15 -16.24
CA VAL A 212 -11.59 9.10 -15.79
C VAL A 212 -12.66 8.41 -14.91
N GLU A 213 -12.97 7.14 -15.17
CA GLU A 213 -13.92 6.37 -14.35
C GLU A 213 -13.42 6.23 -12.91
N GLU A 214 -12.11 6.01 -12.72
CA GLU A 214 -11.49 5.99 -11.40
C GLU A 214 -11.61 7.36 -10.71
N MET A 215 -11.48 8.48 -11.44
CA MET A 215 -11.61 9.81 -10.84
C MET A 215 -13.02 10.05 -10.27
N LEU A 216 -14.05 9.54 -10.96
CA LEU A 216 -15.46 9.76 -10.64
C LEU A 216 -16.03 8.82 -9.57
N CYS A 217 -15.32 7.75 -9.19
CA CYS A 217 -15.85 6.73 -8.27
C CYS A 217 -15.36 6.91 -6.82
N ASP A 218 -16.22 7.41 -5.94
CA ASP A 218 -15.88 7.72 -4.53
C ASP A 218 -15.44 6.48 -3.72
N GLU A 219 -15.85 5.26 -4.11
CA GLU A 219 -15.52 4.00 -3.40
C GLU A 219 -14.08 3.52 -3.61
N LEU A 220 -13.32 4.11 -4.55
CA LEU A 220 -11.94 3.71 -4.83
C LEU A 220 -10.97 4.01 -3.69
N GLU A 221 -11.33 4.86 -2.73
CA GLU A 221 -10.43 5.15 -1.60
C GLU A 221 -10.10 3.90 -0.77
N VAL A 222 -10.98 2.88 -0.77
CA VAL A 222 -10.85 1.67 0.07
C VAL A 222 -10.52 0.42 -0.75
N GLN A 223 -10.65 0.49 -2.09
CA GLN A 223 -10.40 -0.67 -2.96
C GLN A 223 -8.92 -0.79 -3.31
N LEU A 224 -8.30 -1.88 -2.84
CA LEU A 224 -6.95 -2.26 -3.22
C LEU A 224 -6.91 -2.62 -4.71
N LYS A 225 -5.91 -2.11 -5.44
CA LYS A 225 -5.72 -2.40 -6.86
C LYS A 225 -4.97 -3.73 -7.04
N ARG A 226 -3.68 -3.67 -7.36
CA ARG A 226 -2.80 -4.81 -7.64
C ARG A 226 -1.60 -4.84 -6.69
N PRO A 227 -0.84 -5.96 -6.63
CA PRO A 227 0.45 -5.95 -5.98
C PRO A 227 1.33 -4.82 -6.53
N ALA A 228 2.02 -4.12 -5.63
CA ALA A 228 2.89 -3.01 -5.98
C ALA A 228 4.16 -3.50 -6.70
N GLU A 229 4.63 -2.69 -7.63
CA GLU A 229 5.86 -2.86 -8.40
C GLU A 229 6.77 -1.64 -8.15
N GLY A 230 8.05 -1.74 -8.49
CA GLY A 230 8.99 -0.62 -8.32
C GLY A 230 8.55 0.65 -9.04
N ALA A 231 7.90 0.52 -10.21
CA ALA A 231 7.36 1.65 -10.96
C ALA A 231 6.27 2.43 -10.19
N ASP A 232 5.55 1.78 -9.27
CA ASP A 232 4.54 2.46 -8.44
C ASP A 232 5.19 3.51 -7.54
N PHE A 233 6.34 3.20 -6.91
CA PHE A 233 7.08 4.17 -6.11
C PHE A 233 7.51 5.38 -6.94
N ALA A 234 7.95 5.18 -8.18
CA ALA A 234 8.35 6.30 -9.05
C ALA A 234 7.16 7.19 -9.42
N SER A 235 6.01 6.60 -9.74
CA SER A 235 4.78 7.34 -10.05
C SER A 235 4.26 8.12 -8.84
N VAL A 236 4.22 7.48 -7.67
CA VAL A 236 3.78 8.07 -6.40
C VAL A 236 4.71 9.21 -5.99
N PHE A 237 6.02 8.99 -6.10
CA PHE A 237 7.02 9.97 -5.71
C PHE A 237 6.91 11.26 -6.52
N LYS A 238 6.76 11.17 -7.85
CA LYS A 238 6.57 12.35 -8.72
C LYS A 238 5.41 13.23 -8.26
N VAL A 239 4.25 12.62 -8.00
CA VAL A 239 3.05 13.32 -7.52
C VAL A 239 3.29 13.91 -6.13
N GLN A 240 3.87 13.13 -5.23
CA GLN A 240 4.11 13.56 -3.85
C GLN A 240 5.12 14.69 -3.73
N MET A 241 6.14 14.79 -4.58
CA MET A 241 7.09 15.90 -4.55
C MET A 241 6.42 17.24 -4.87
N VAL A 242 5.48 17.27 -5.81
CA VAL A 242 4.67 18.46 -6.11
C VAL A 242 3.82 18.85 -4.90
N LEU A 243 3.14 17.87 -4.28
CA LEU A 243 2.28 18.11 -3.11
C LEU A 243 3.08 18.48 -1.85
N MET A 244 4.27 17.91 -1.67
CA MET A 244 5.21 18.25 -0.61
C MET A 244 5.69 19.69 -0.74
N PHE A 245 6.03 20.12 -1.96
CA PHE A 245 6.41 21.50 -2.21
C PHE A 245 5.23 22.46 -1.98
N GLU A 246 4.03 22.14 -2.48
CA GLU A 246 2.82 22.91 -2.21
C GLU A 246 2.56 23.03 -0.69
N TRP A 247 2.74 21.94 0.05
CA TRP A 247 2.59 21.92 1.51
C TRP A 247 3.64 22.80 2.20
N ALA A 248 4.93 22.68 1.84
CA ALA A 248 6.02 23.44 2.45
C ALA A 248 5.84 24.95 2.24
N GLN A 249 5.32 25.37 1.08
CA GLN A 249 5.02 26.78 0.78
C GLN A 249 3.94 27.38 1.69
N LYS A 250 3.10 26.56 2.33
CA LYS A 250 2.09 27.05 3.28
C LYS A 250 2.68 27.39 4.65
N LEU A 251 3.90 26.91 4.95
CA LEU A 251 4.58 27.18 6.22
C LEU A 251 5.24 28.57 6.19
N ASN A 252 5.00 29.39 7.20
CA ASN A 252 5.49 30.77 7.26
C ASN A 252 7.02 30.82 7.35
N GLU A 253 7.57 29.95 8.19
CA GLU A 253 8.99 29.80 8.46
C GLU A 253 9.74 29.40 7.19
N PHE A 254 9.18 28.46 6.41
CA PHE A 254 9.78 28.01 5.16
C PHE A 254 9.81 29.14 4.12
N ARG A 255 8.74 29.94 4.02
CA ARG A 255 8.71 31.10 3.12
C ARG A 255 9.75 32.16 3.48
N THR A 256 10.02 32.33 4.77
CA THR A 256 10.97 33.31 5.32
C THR A 256 12.43 32.99 4.98
N ILE A 257 12.77 31.72 4.75
CA ILE A 257 14.13 31.32 4.35
C ILE A 257 14.47 31.95 2.98
N LYS A 258 15.53 32.75 2.93
CA LYS A 258 15.94 33.46 1.70
C LYS A 258 16.78 32.59 0.78
N SER A 259 17.66 31.76 1.35
CA SER A 259 18.58 30.90 0.61
C SER A 259 17.82 29.77 -0.10
N ALA A 260 17.83 29.80 -1.43
CA ALA A 260 17.21 28.77 -2.26
C ALA A 260 17.95 27.42 -2.12
N GLU A 261 19.26 27.47 -1.87
CA GLU A 261 20.07 26.29 -1.63
C GLU A 261 19.66 25.58 -0.34
N ASP A 262 19.50 26.31 0.76
CA ASP A 262 19.04 25.76 2.04
C ASP A 262 17.62 25.20 1.94
N LYS A 263 16.70 25.92 1.27
CA LYS A 263 15.35 25.40 0.97
C LYS A 263 15.42 24.06 0.24
N SER A 264 16.29 23.96 -0.77
CA SER A 264 16.49 22.74 -1.53
C SER A 264 17.04 21.63 -0.64
N LYS A 265 18.07 21.89 0.19
CA LYS A 265 18.62 20.90 1.13
C LYS A 265 17.57 20.36 2.11
N ILE A 266 16.72 21.23 2.67
CA ILE A 266 15.63 20.82 3.58
C ILE A 266 14.63 19.93 2.84
N LEU A 267 14.12 20.37 1.68
CA LEU A 267 13.18 19.58 0.87
C LEU A 267 13.77 18.22 0.46
N ARG A 268 15.05 18.18 0.09
CA ARG A 268 15.76 16.95 -0.26
C ARG A 268 15.81 15.97 0.89
N SER A 269 16.25 16.44 2.05
CA SER A 269 16.33 15.60 3.26
C SER A 269 14.97 15.03 3.67
N PHE A 270 13.88 15.72 3.31
CA PHE A 270 12.53 15.35 3.67
C PHE A 270 11.83 14.46 2.63
N ALA A 271 12.28 14.43 1.37
CA ALA A 271 11.57 13.80 0.26
C ALA A 271 11.22 12.32 0.52
N ILE A 272 12.20 11.50 0.92
CA ILE A 272 11.97 10.08 1.20
C ILE A 272 11.17 9.88 2.48
N ARG A 273 11.34 10.76 3.48
CA ARG A 273 10.56 10.73 4.73
C ARG A 273 9.09 11.02 4.45
N TYR A 274 8.79 11.99 3.58
CA TYR A 274 7.44 12.31 3.13
C TYR A 274 6.80 11.14 2.37
N LEU A 275 7.54 10.53 1.44
CA LEU A 275 7.12 9.32 0.71
C LEU A 275 6.76 8.19 1.68
N LEU A 276 7.62 7.91 2.67
CA LEU A 276 7.37 6.87 3.67
C LEU A 276 6.13 7.19 4.51
N LEU A 277 6.10 8.38 5.12
CA LEU A 277 5.05 8.81 6.04
C LEU A 277 3.67 8.71 5.39
N ASP A 278 3.51 9.19 4.15
CA ASP A 278 2.22 9.17 3.46
C ASP A 278 1.73 7.75 3.16
N ASN A 279 2.61 6.83 2.75
CA ASN A 279 2.23 5.45 2.46
C ASN A 279 1.93 4.67 3.74
N VAL A 280 2.70 4.90 4.82
CA VAL A 280 2.42 4.36 6.16
C VAL A 280 1.06 4.86 6.65
N PHE A 281 0.82 6.16 6.59
CA PHE A 281 -0.43 6.75 7.06
C PHE A 281 -1.64 6.32 6.23
N HIS A 282 -1.50 6.19 4.90
CA HIS A 282 -2.56 5.64 4.05
C HIS A 282 -2.93 4.21 4.45
N SER A 283 -1.94 3.38 4.80
CA SER A 283 -2.17 2.03 5.32
C SER A 283 -2.92 2.04 6.66
N ILE A 284 -2.58 3.00 7.54
CA ILE A 284 -3.23 3.20 8.85
C ILE A 284 -4.69 3.65 8.66
N GLU A 285 -4.96 4.61 7.77
CA GLU A 285 -6.34 5.09 7.48
C GLU A 285 -7.23 3.95 6.97
N LEU A 286 -6.67 3.01 6.21
CA LEU A 286 -7.38 1.82 5.74
C LEU A 286 -7.54 0.73 6.81
N GLY A 287 -6.86 0.85 7.95
CA GLY A 287 -6.90 -0.12 9.05
C GLY A 287 -6.35 -1.49 8.68
N VAL A 288 -5.52 -1.59 7.64
CA VAL A 288 -4.92 -2.85 7.18
C VAL A 288 -3.65 -3.15 7.97
N ARG A 289 -3.55 -4.40 8.47
CA ARG A 289 -2.44 -4.86 9.32
C ARG A 289 -1.58 -5.94 8.72
N ASP A 290 -2.00 -6.52 7.59
CA ASP A 290 -1.26 -7.57 6.89
C ASP A 290 -0.62 -7.06 5.59
N LYS A 291 -0.79 -5.76 5.29
CA LYS A 291 -0.36 -5.13 4.04
C LYS A 291 0.12 -3.72 4.28
N ILE A 292 1.06 -3.30 3.44
CA ILE A 292 1.36 -1.89 3.20
C ILE A 292 0.63 -1.49 1.93
N VAL A 293 -0.12 -0.39 1.97
CA VAL A 293 -0.88 0.12 0.83
C VAL A 293 -0.30 1.47 0.46
N LEU A 294 0.19 1.57 -0.78
CA LEU A 294 0.68 2.82 -1.31
C LEU A 294 -0.49 3.75 -1.60
N VAL A 295 -0.23 5.06 -1.66
CA VAL A 295 -1.27 6.09 -1.91
C VAL A 295 -1.95 5.99 -3.28
N ASN A 296 -1.42 5.16 -4.21
CA ASN A 296 -2.07 4.81 -5.47
C ASN A 296 -2.93 3.52 -5.37
N ASN A 297 -3.11 2.99 -4.16
CA ASN A 297 -3.81 1.74 -3.80
C ASN A 297 -3.18 0.45 -4.32
N ALA A 298 -1.96 0.49 -4.85
CA ALA A 298 -1.16 -0.71 -5.00
C ALA A 298 -0.72 -1.21 -3.61
N PHE A 299 -0.62 -2.53 -3.42
CA PHE A 299 -0.39 -3.11 -2.10
C PHE A 299 0.82 -4.05 -2.07
N ILE A 300 1.45 -4.13 -0.93
CA ILE A 300 2.56 -5.02 -0.62
C ILE A 300 2.06 -5.95 0.49
N THR A 301 2.16 -7.26 0.26
CA THR A 301 1.86 -8.25 1.30
C THR A 301 3.19 -8.91 1.70
N PRO A 302 3.76 -8.59 2.87
CA PRO A 302 5.02 -9.18 3.30
C PRO A 302 5.02 -10.71 3.22
N GLY A 303 6.15 -11.27 2.80
CA GLY A 303 6.34 -12.71 2.56
C GLY A 303 5.69 -13.26 1.29
N HIS A 304 4.83 -12.50 0.60
CA HIS A 304 4.11 -12.95 -0.61
C HIS A 304 4.69 -12.28 -1.85
N ILE A 305 5.91 -12.66 -2.22
CA ILE A 305 6.64 -12.10 -3.36
C ILE A 305 5.92 -12.47 -4.67
N PRO A 306 5.55 -11.49 -5.52
CA PRO A 306 5.00 -11.76 -6.85
C PRO A 306 5.96 -12.57 -7.74
N HIS A 307 5.42 -13.28 -8.73
CA HIS A 307 6.26 -14.08 -9.62
C HIS A 307 7.33 -13.23 -10.35
N PHE A 308 8.50 -13.82 -10.54
CA PHE A 308 9.55 -13.26 -11.37
C PHE A 308 9.29 -13.61 -12.83
N TYR A 309 9.51 -12.64 -13.71
CA TYR A 309 9.31 -12.83 -15.15
C TYR A 309 10.64 -13.14 -15.86
N PRO A 310 10.63 -13.94 -16.93
CA PRO A 310 11.83 -14.15 -17.75
C PRO A 310 12.32 -12.80 -18.31
N GLY A 311 13.62 -12.53 -18.19
CA GLY A 311 14.22 -11.26 -18.65
C GLY A 311 14.16 -10.09 -17.66
N GLU A 312 13.56 -10.28 -16.47
CA GLU A 312 13.57 -9.26 -15.42
C GLU A 312 15.01 -8.97 -14.94
N SER A 313 15.37 -7.68 -14.86
CA SER A 313 16.70 -7.21 -14.45
C SER A 313 17.04 -7.61 -13.02
N ALA A 314 18.34 -7.73 -12.71
CA ALA A 314 18.79 -8.06 -11.35
C ALA A 314 18.26 -7.05 -10.33
N ASP A 315 18.31 -5.75 -10.63
CA ASP A 315 17.82 -4.69 -9.76
C ASP A 315 16.33 -4.78 -9.52
N SER A 316 15.52 -5.06 -10.56
CA SER A 316 14.07 -5.24 -10.41
C SER A 316 13.75 -6.42 -9.49
N ARG A 317 14.52 -7.52 -9.58
CA ARG A 317 14.36 -8.66 -8.68
C ARG A 317 14.73 -8.29 -7.24
N THR A 318 15.83 -7.58 -7.04
CA THR A 318 16.28 -7.11 -5.73
C THR A 318 15.25 -6.18 -5.09
N VAL A 319 14.73 -5.20 -5.85
CA VAL A 319 13.65 -4.32 -5.40
C VAL A 319 12.43 -5.14 -4.98
N LYS A 320 12.01 -6.12 -5.78
CA LYS A 320 10.87 -6.98 -5.43
C LYS A 320 11.10 -7.78 -4.15
N LEU A 321 12.33 -8.27 -3.92
CA LEU A 321 12.69 -8.93 -2.67
C LEU A 321 12.70 -7.97 -1.48
N MET A 322 13.19 -6.74 -1.64
CA MET A 322 13.16 -5.71 -0.60
C MET A 322 11.73 -5.28 -0.25
N MET A 323 10.89 -5.07 -1.27
CA MET A 323 9.49 -4.65 -1.14
C MET A 323 8.66 -5.67 -0.35
N TYR A 324 8.81 -6.97 -0.64
CA TYR A 324 7.97 -8.01 -0.05
C TYR A 324 8.68 -8.84 1.04
N GLY A 325 9.90 -8.46 1.40
CA GLY A 325 10.74 -9.18 2.36
C GLY A 325 10.57 -8.71 3.82
N GLU A 326 11.57 -9.02 4.65
CA GLU A 326 11.56 -8.76 6.09
C GLU A 326 11.38 -7.28 6.46
N ASN A 327 12.00 -6.37 5.69
CA ASN A 327 11.88 -4.92 5.95
C ASN A 327 10.42 -4.44 5.92
N SER A 328 9.61 -5.01 5.03
CA SER A 328 8.18 -4.69 4.92
C SER A 328 7.37 -5.28 6.08
N PHE A 329 7.76 -6.44 6.60
CA PHE A 329 7.18 -7.03 7.80
C PHE A 329 7.47 -6.16 9.03
N ARG A 330 8.73 -5.77 9.21
CA ARG A 330 9.16 -4.87 10.29
C ARG A 330 8.47 -3.49 10.21
N LEU A 331 8.28 -2.95 9.02
CA LEU A 331 7.55 -1.68 8.85
C LEU A 331 6.11 -1.75 9.38
N ILE A 332 5.46 -2.90 9.22
CA ILE A 332 4.13 -3.12 9.78
C ILE A 332 4.21 -3.19 11.31
N GLU A 333 5.08 -4.04 11.85
CA GLU A 333 5.15 -4.30 13.29
C GLU A 333 5.67 -3.10 14.11
N GLU A 334 6.59 -2.32 13.56
CA GLU A 334 7.25 -1.23 14.28
C GLU A 334 6.56 0.14 14.09
N LEU A 335 5.83 0.35 12.99
CA LEU A 335 5.12 1.61 12.72
C LEU A 335 3.61 1.41 12.53
N ILE A 336 3.18 0.68 11.50
CA ILE A 336 1.75 0.66 11.10
C ILE A 336 0.87 0.08 12.21
N ALA A 337 1.19 -1.10 12.74
CA ALA A 337 0.38 -1.75 13.77
C ALA A 337 0.31 -0.94 15.07
N PRO A 338 1.43 -0.45 15.65
CA PRO A 338 1.41 0.44 16.81
C PRO A 338 0.59 1.71 16.57
N MET A 339 0.72 2.34 15.40
CA MET A 339 -0.04 3.55 15.05
C MET A 339 -1.54 3.26 14.90
N ILE A 340 -1.94 2.11 14.38
CA ILE A 340 -3.35 1.68 14.38
C ILE A 340 -3.83 1.44 15.82
N ASP A 341 -3.04 0.74 16.65
CA ASP A 341 -3.40 0.42 18.04
C ASP A 341 -3.63 1.67 18.90
N MET A 342 -2.80 2.72 18.72
CA MET A 342 -2.95 3.98 19.44
C MET A 342 -4.00 4.93 18.83
N GLN A 343 -4.68 4.52 17.76
CA GLN A 343 -5.62 5.35 17.00
C GLN A 343 -4.96 6.66 16.54
N PHE A 344 -3.86 6.53 15.81
CA PHE A 344 -3.08 7.68 15.34
C PHE A 344 -3.92 8.58 14.41
N SER A 345 -4.07 9.85 14.80
CA SER A 345 -4.94 10.81 14.16
C SER A 345 -4.27 11.58 13.02
N VAL A 346 -5.07 12.20 12.15
CA VAL A 346 -4.57 13.09 11.08
C VAL A 346 -3.80 14.28 11.68
N GLY A 347 -4.22 14.80 12.84
CA GLY A 347 -3.51 15.90 13.52
C GLY A 347 -2.12 15.47 13.99
N GLU A 348 -2.00 14.27 14.57
CA GLU A 348 -0.70 13.70 14.96
C GLU A 348 0.19 13.42 13.74
N MET A 349 -0.40 12.99 12.61
CA MET A 349 0.32 12.85 11.35
C MET A 349 0.86 14.19 10.85
N MET A 350 0.08 15.27 10.90
CA MET A 350 0.55 16.61 10.51
C MET A 350 1.65 17.11 11.44
N ALA A 351 1.54 16.85 12.75
CA ALA A 351 2.60 17.16 13.70
C ALA A 351 3.88 16.38 13.44
N LEU A 352 3.79 15.06 13.27
CA LEU A 352 4.94 14.21 12.95
C LEU A 352 5.61 14.66 11.65
N ARG A 353 4.81 15.05 10.65
CA ARG A 353 5.30 15.63 9.40
C ARG A 353 6.10 16.92 9.62
N LEU A 354 5.60 17.84 10.46
CA LEU A 354 6.31 19.07 10.83
C LEU A 354 7.61 18.77 11.58
N ILE A 355 7.56 17.89 12.58
CA ILE A 355 8.73 17.48 13.37
C ILE A 355 9.81 16.91 12.45
N VAL A 356 9.45 16.01 11.55
CA VAL A 356 10.41 15.38 10.64
C VAL A 356 10.94 16.35 9.58
N PHE A 357 10.11 17.30 9.12
CA PHE A 357 10.52 18.34 8.16
C PHE A 357 11.53 19.32 8.74
N TRP A 358 11.29 19.79 9.97
CA TRP A 358 12.16 20.74 10.67
C TRP A 358 13.33 20.08 11.40
N ASN A 359 13.54 18.77 11.22
CA ASN A 359 14.72 18.05 11.68
C ASN A 359 15.39 17.34 10.50
N PRO A 360 16.03 18.10 9.56
CA PRO A 360 16.54 17.56 8.31
C PRO A 360 17.66 16.52 8.50
N GLY A 361 18.43 16.59 9.60
CA GLY A 361 19.45 15.60 9.98
C GLY A 361 20.64 15.54 9.02
N GLY A 362 21.86 15.76 9.52
CA GLY A 362 23.08 15.64 8.68
C GLY A 362 23.22 16.69 7.56
N VAL A 363 22.40 17.74 7.57
CA VAL A 363 22.41 18.82 6.57
C VAL A 363 23.09 20.05 7.14
N THR A 364 24.02 20.63 6.38
CA THR A 364 24.65 21.92 6.70
C THR A 364 23.86 23.09 6.10
N LEU A 365 23.34 23.95 6.96
CA LEU A 365 22.55 25.13 6.61
C LEU A 365 23.25 26.41 7.07
N GLU A 366 22.87 27.55 6.50
CA GLU A 366 23.31 28.86 6.99
C GLU A 366 22.84 29.09 8.44
N THR A 367 23.60 29.88 9.22
CA THR A 367 23.29 30.15 10.64
C THR A 367 21.88 30.71 10.82
N PHE A 368 21.49 31.68 9.99
CA PHE A 368 20.15 32.27 10.03
C PHE A 368 19.05 31.24 9.71
N THR A 369 19.27 30.36 8.75
CA THR A 369 18.33 29.28 8.44
C THR A 369 18.22 28.29 9.60
N ASN A 370 19.34 27.93 10.24
CA ASN A 370 19.33 27.05 11.41
C ASN A 370 18.49 27.62 12.57
N GLU A 371 18.56 28.94 12.82
CA GLU A 371 17.71 29.59 13.83
C GLU A 371 16.22 29.46 13.48
N ILE A 372 15.84 29.65 12.21
CA ILE A 372 14.46 29.45 11.75
C ILE A 372 14.02 27.99 11.95
N VAL A 373 14.85 27.04 11.52
CA VAL A 373 14.56 25.60 11.61
C VAL A 373 14.38 25.16 13.05
N GLN A 374 15.26 25.61 13.97
CA GLN A 374 15.15 25.29 15.39
C GLN A 374 13.86 25.85 16.00
N ASN A 375 13.56 27.13 15.74
CA ASN A 375 12.33 27.76 16.22
C ASN A 375 11.06 27.06 15.68
N ALA A 376 11.09 26.65 14.41
CA ALA A 376 9.99 25.93 13.78
C ALA A 376 9.82 24.50 14.34
N SER A 377 10.92 23.81 14.64
CA SER A 377 10.93 22.51 15.31
C SER A 377 10.28 22.59 16.70
N ASP A 378 10.69 23.58 17.50
CA ASP A 378 10.12 23.82 18.83
C ASP A 378 8.64 24.23 18.74
N MET A 379 8.26 24.93 17.67
CA MET A 379 6.85 25.28 17.41
C MET A 379 6.02 24.03 17.07
N ALA A 380 6.55 23.09 16.28
CA ALA A 380 5.83 21.88 15.91
C ALA A 380 5.41 21.03 17.14
N ILE A 381 6.29 20.93 18.14
CA ILE A 381 5.99 20.22 19.40
C ILE A 381 4.94 20.97 20.22
N ARG A 382 5.03 22.32 20.29
CA ARG A 382 4.05 23.16 21.00
C ARG A 382 2.67 23.11 20.36
N GLU A 383 2.60 23.12 19.03
CA GLU A 383 1.37 22.96 18.28
C GLU A 383 0.75 21.58 18.53
N LEU A 384 1.55 20.51 18.57
CA LEU A 384 1.06 19.17 18.90
C LEU A 384 0.46 19.10 20.29
N ASN A 385 1.12 19.69 21.29
CA ASN A 385 0.57 19.77 22.64
C ASN A 385 -0.75 20.56 22.68
N SER A 386 -0.80 21.68 21.97
CA SER A 386 -2.01 22.51 21.84
C SER A 386 -3.15 21.75 21.16
N TRP A 387 -2.85 20.95 20.14
CA TRP A 387 -3.79 20.07 19.47
C TRP A 387 -4.38 19.02 20.42
N TYR A 388 -3.55 18.37 21.24
CA TYR A 388 -4.04 17.41 22.23
C TYR A 388 -4.98 18.04 23.26
N ILE A 389 -4.63 19.24 23.75
CA ILE A 389 -5.49 19.99 24.68
C ILE A 389 -6.83 20.34 24.02
N GLN A 390 -6.80 20.84 22.77
CA GLN A 390 -8.01 21.20 22.02
C GLN A 390 -8.93 20.01 21.74
N GLN A 391 -8.36 18.85 21.42
CA GLN A 391 -9.10 17.62 21.16
C GLN A 391 -9.43 16.83 22.44
N ASN A 392 -9.09 17.36 23.61
CA ASN A 392 -9.35 16.77 24.93
C ASN A 392 -8.81 15.33 25.07
N PHE A 393 -7.55 15.12 24.68
CA PHE A 393 -6.87 13.83 24.89
C PHE A 393 -6.51 13.61 26.36
N ASP A 394 -6.75 12.40 26.85
CA ASP A 394 -6.26 11.95 28.15
C ASP A 394 -4.76 11.61 28.10
N ASN A 395 -4.07 11.78 29.24
CA ASN A 395 -2.65 11.40 29.43
C ASN A 395 -1.71 11.93 28.33
N VAL A 396 -1.84 13.21 28.01
CA VAL A 396 -1.10 13.90 26.93
C VAL A 396 0.40 13.60 26.93
N ASP A 397 1.04 13.60 28.11
CA ASP A 397 2.48 13.33 28.24
C ASP A 397 2.88 11.93 27.74
N THR A 398 2.07 10.92 28.06
CA THR A 398 2.31 9.53 27.63
C THR A 398 2.11 9.40 26.12
N ARG A 399 1.10 10.07 25.57
CA ARG A 399 0.78 10.03 24.14
C ARG A 399 1.85 10.75 23.31
N LEU A 400 2.30 11.92 23.76
CA LEU A 400 3.43 12.64 23.17
C LEU A 400 4.69 11.76 23.16
N SER A 401 5.00 11.14 24.29
CA SER A 401 6.15 10.23 24.42
C SER A 401 6.05 9.05 23.46
N SER A 402 4.88 8.39 23.38
CA SER A 402 4.64 7.29 22.45
C SER A 402 4.84 7.71 20.99
N LEU A 403 4.39 8.90 20.60
CA LEU A 403 4.58 9.43 19.24
C LEU A 403 6.07 9.66 18.94
N LEU A 404 6.82 10.28 19.85
CA LEU A 404 8.24 10.57 19.65
C LEU A 404 9.09 9.29 19.59
N LEU A 405 8.67 8.23 20.29
CA LEU A 405 9.33 6.91 20.23
C LEU A 405 9.18 6.21 18.87
N LEU A 406 8.32 6.70 17.97
CA LEU A 406 8.23 6.21 16.59
C LEU A 406 9.37 6.74 15.71
N LEU A 407 10.01 7.86 16.07
CA LEU A 407 11.01 8.53 15.24
C LEU A 407 12.23 7.65 14.90
N PRO A 408 12.81 6.84 15.81
CA PRO A 408 13.91 5.95 15.47
C PRO A 408 13.53 4.87 14.46
N SER A 409 12.34 4.27 14.59
CA SER A 409 11.85 3.28 13.62
C SER A 409 11.57 3.94 12.27
N LEU A 410 10.99 5.14 12.26
CA LEU A 410 10.80 5.94 11.06
C LEU A 410 12.13 6.23 10.34
N ALA A 411 13.19 6.58 11.07
CA ALA A 411 14.52 6.80 10.50
C ALA A 411 15.06 5.54 9.82
N ASN A 412 15.04 4.40 10.52
CA ASN A 412 15.51 3.11 9.99
C ASN A 412 14.74 2.71 8.72
N HIS A 413 13.42 2.87 8.71
CA HIS A 413 12.60 2.56 7.55
C HIS A 413 12.76 3.57 6.41
N THR A 414 13.13 4.81 6.70
CA THR A 414 13.48 5.81 5.68
C THR A 414 14.75 5.39 4.95
N GLU A 415 15.78 4.95 5.68
CA GLU A 415 17.03 4.45 5.08
C GLU A 415 16.78 3.21 4.22
N ALA A 416 15.99 2.25 4.71
CA ALA A 416 15.64 1.06 3.94
C ALA A 416 14.85 1.41 2.65
N LEU A 417 13.95 2.39 2.72
CA LEU A 417 13.21 2.90 1.56
C LEU A 417 14.16 3.60 0.56
N LEU A 418 15.12 4.39 1.04
CA LEU A 418 16.10 5.05 0.21
C LEU A 418 16.96 4.04 -0.58
N GLU A 419 17.47 3.01 0.10
CA GLU A 419 18.27 1.96 -0.55
C GLU A 419 17.48 1.19 -1.61
N MET A 420 16.19 0.93 -1.37
CA MET A 420 15.32 0.32 -2.36
C MET A 420 15.06 1.25 -3.55
N VAL A 421 14.76 2.53 -3.30
CA VAL A 421 14.44 3.50 -4.36
C VAL A 421 15.63 3.76 -5.28
N LYS A 422 16.86 3.75 -4.77
CA LYS A 422 18.10 3.85 -5.56
C LYS A 422 18.23 2.77 -6.65
N LEU A 423 17.63 1.59 -6.42
CA LEU A 423 17.67 0.47 -7.37
C LEU A 423 16.54 0.51 -8.41
N ILE A 424 15.58 1.44 -8.30
CA ILE A 424 14.46 1.52 -9.22
C ILE A 424 14.88 2.32 -10.47
N PRO A 425 14.94 1.71 -11.67
CA PRO A 425 15.47 2.38 -12.87
C PRO A 425 14.71 3.66 -13.23
N SER A 426 13.40 3.70 -12.99
CA SER A 426 12.56 4.87 -13.26
C SER A 426 12.92 6.10 -12.41
N PHE A 427 13.67 5.96 -11.31
CA PHE A 427 14.23 7.10 -10.59
C PHE A 427 15.52 7.63 -11.23
N GLY A 428 16.19 6.84 -12.06
CA GLY A 428 17.41 7.23 -12.80
C GLY A 428 17.17 7.74 -14.23
N VAL A 429 15.93 7.65 -14.75
CA VAL A 429 15.53 8.07 -16.13
C VAL A 429 14.46 9.17 -16.09
N MET A 430 14.46 10.02 -15.05
CA MET A 430 13.53 11.16 -14.95
C MET A 430 14.13 12.38 -15.67
N ASP A 431 14.36 12.24 -16.98
CA ASP A 431 15.23 13.09 -17.82
C ASP A 431 14.95 14.62 -17.83
N GLU A 432 13.80 15.11 -17.34
CA GLU A 432 13.53 16.56 -17.25
C GLU A 432 13.69 17.15 -15.84
N TRP A 433 13.60 16.31 -14.80
CA TRP A 433 13.74 16.72 -13.40
C TRP A 433 15.09 16.28 -12.80
N ASP A 434 15.93 15.73 -13.65
CA ASP A 434 17.04 14.85 -13.34
C ASP A 434 18.27 15.55 -12.73
N SER A 435 18.38 16.88 -12.75
CA SER A 435 19.38 17.60 -11.94
C SER A 435 18.94 17.65 -10.49
N ALA A 436 17.74 18.17 -10.22
CA ALA A 436 17.19 18.25 -8.88
C ALA A 436 17.02 16.87 -8.23
N PHE A 437 16.55 15.85 -8.97
CA PHE A 437 16.27 14.50 -8.47
C PHE A 437 17.53 13.65 -8.24
N ARG A 438 18.53 13.72 -9.12
CA ARG A 438 19.84 13.11 -8.85
C ARG A 438 20.51 13.78 -7.64
N ASP A 439 20.37 15.10 -7.50
CA ASP A 439 20.85 15.84 -6.33
C ASP A 439 20.10 15.48 -5.02
N ILE A 440 18.82 15.04 -5.08
CA ILE A 440 18.05 14.55 -3.91
C ILE A 440 18.61 13.22 -3.42
N LEU A 441 18.99 12.34 -4.34
CA LEU A 441 19.44 10.97 -4.05
C LEU A 441 20.96 10.83 -3.89
N SER A 442 21.75 11.86 -4.25
CA SER A 442 23.22 11.87 -4.18
C SER A 442 23.80 12.23 -2.81
N LEU A 443 23.08 11.92 -1.73
CA LEU A 443 23.62 12.03 -0.37
C LEU A 443 24.75 11.03 -0.12
#